data_AF-D9UUL2-F1
#
_entry.id   AF-D9UUL2-F1
#
_cell.length_a   1.000
_cell.length_b   1.000
_cell.length_c   1.000
_cell.angle_alpha   90.00
_cell.angle_beta   90.00
_cell.angle_gamma   90.00
#
_symmetry.space_group_name_H-M   'P 1'
#
loop_
_entity.id
_entity.type
_entity.pdbx_description
1 polymer ?
#
loop_
_entity_poly.entity_id
_entity_poly.type
_entity_poly.pdbx_seq_one_letter_code
_entity_poly.pdbx_strand_id
1 'polypeptide(L)'
;MARHDPAARRTRDAAAVSGIGPTICGPDPGYGLRVRLDHAKAKTLAAADFACSCGLPPEDAVGYEAVESLVIRAERHMRDECPNSRVRKAAALRSARRIQQASKKRK
;
A
#
# COMPACT_ATOMS: atom_id res chain seq x y z
N MET A 1 11.35 19.30 -34.42
CA MET A 1 11.59 17.88 -34.75
C MET A 1 12.25 17.21 -33.56
N ALA A 2 11.48 16.44 -32.81
CA ALA A 2 11.92 15.73 -31.61
C ALA A 2 12.86 14.57 -31.98
N ARG A 3 14.01 14.47 -31.32
CA ARG A 3 14.83 13.26 -31.32
C ARG A 3 14.81 12.72 -29.89
N HIS A 4 13.91 11.77 -29.66
CA HIS A 4 13.86 10.97 -28.45
C HIS A 4 15.06 10.02 -28.46
N ASP A 5 15.95 10.18 -27.48
CA ASP A 5 17.09 9.30 -27.24
C ASP A 5 16.63 8.03 -26.50
N PRO A 6 16.73 6.83 -27.07
CA PRO A 6 16.18 5.60 -26.49
C PRO A 6 17.08 4.95 -25.42
N ALA A 7 18.23 5.54 -25.08
CA ALA A 7 19.22 4.94 -24.19
C ALA A 7 19.00 5.21 -22.67
N ALA A 8 17.99 5.99 -22.29
CA ALA A 8 17.70 6.32 -20.89
C ALA A 8 16.86 5.26 -20.15
N ARG A 9 16.60 4.10 -20.76
CA ARG A 9 15.90 2.97 -20.13
C ARG A 9 16.85 2.10 -19.31
N ARG A 10 17.75 2.74 -18.55
CA ARG A 10 18.57 2.10 -17.53
C ARG A 10 17.62 1.47 -16.51
N THR A 11 17.40 0.17 -16.65
CA THR A 11 17.61 -0.80 -15.57
C THR A 11 17.38 -0.18 -14.18
N ARG A 12 16.11 0.07 -13.84
CA ARG A 12 15.73 0.18 -12.43
C ARG A 12 15.63 -1.24 -11.95
N ASP A 13 16.71 -1.63 -11.30
CA ASP A 13 16.92 -2.88 -10.61
C ASP A 13 15.63 -3.43 -10.02
N ALA A 14 15.35 -4.66 -10.47
CA ALA A 14 14.41 -5.58 -9.89
C ALA A 14 14.77 -5.81 -8.41
N ALA A 15 14.23 -4.96 -7.53
CA ALA A 15 14.22 -5.25 -6.10
C ALA A 15 13.09 -6.26 -5.85
N ALA A 16 13.48 -7.53 -5.94
CA ALA A 16 12.79 -8.73 -5.48
C ALA A 16 11.51 -8.48 -4.66
N VAL A 17 10.36 -8.68 -5.32
CA VAL A 17 9.08 -8.98 -4.66
C VAL A 17 9.27 -10.27 -3.88
N SER A 18 9.55 -10.13 -2.59
CA SER A 18 9.58 -11.22 -1.62
C SER A 18 8.21 -11.32 -0.96
N GLY A 19 7.16 -11.42 -1.79
CA GLY A 19 5.78 -11.60 -1.32
C GLY A 19 5.14 -12.78 -2.01
N ILE A 20 4.51 -13.65 -1.23
CA ILE A 20 3.88 -14.89 -1.63
C ILE A 20 2.52 -14.55 -2.26
N GLY A 21 2.56 -14.13 -3.53
CA GLY A 21 1.37 -14.02 -4.36
C GLY A 21 1.53 -12.98 -5.47
N PRO A 22 0.78 -13.10 -6.58
CA PRO A 22 0.65 -11.99 -7.50
C PRO A 22 0.07 -10.84 -6.70
N THR A 23 0.88 -9.81 -6.47
CA THR A 23 0.43 -8.51 -5.98
C THR A 23 -0.93 -8.21 -6.60
N ILE A 24 -1.88 -7.79 -5.79
CA ILE A 24 -3.31 -7.58 -6.10
C ILE A 24 -3.54 -6.89 -7.47
N CYS A 25 -2.54 -6.15 -7.99
CA CYS A 25 -2.58 -5.45 -9.26
C CYS A 25 -1.41 -5.75 -10.26
N GLY A 26 -0.79 -6.93 -10.23
CA GLY A 26 0.28 -7.30 -11.18
C GLY A 26 1.69 -6.83 -10.75
N PRO A 27 2.75 -7.12 -11.52
CA PRO A 27 4.14 -7.25 -11.04
C PRO A 27 4.73 -6.00 -10.39
N ASP A 28 4.26 -4.81 -10.77
CA ASP A 28 4.67 -3.53 -10.19
C ASP A 28 3.44 -2.72 -9.77
N PRO A 29 2.81 -3.07 -8.63
CA PRO A 29 1.52 -2.51 -8.28
C PRO A 29 1.60 -1.05 -7.75
N GLY A 30 2.80 -0.45 -7.69
CA GLY A 30 3.06 0.89 -7.15
C GLY A 30 3.03 0.96 -5.62
N TYR A 31 3.23 2.17 -5.06
CA TYR A 31 3.29 2.39 -3.61
C TYR A 31 1.90 2.57 -2.99
N GLY A 32 1.69 1.99 -1.80
CA GLY A 32 0.47 2.10 -1.03
C GLY A 32 0.10 0.78 -0.35
N LEU A 33 -0.99 0.84 0.41
CA LEU A 33 -1.66 -0.32 0.99
C LEU A 33 -2.84 -0.70 0.09
N ARG A 34 -2.90 -1.96 -0.31
CA ARG A 34 -3.99 -2.56 -1.08
C ARG A 34 -4.56 -3.73 -0.31
N VAL A 35 -5.88 -3.82 -0.27
CA VAL A 35 -6.60 -4.89 0.43
C VAL A 35 -7.68 -5.42 -0.48
N ARG A 36 -7.70 -6.73 -0.70
CA ARG A 36 -8.80 -7.47 -1.33
C ARG A 36 -9.58 -8.20 -0.26
N LEU A 37 -10.86 -7.87 -0.18
CA LEU A 37 -11.85 -8.60 0.59
C LEU A 37 -12.90 -9.09 -0.42
N ASP A 38 -12.66 -10.27 -0.99
CA ASP A 38 -13.50 -10.78 -2.09
C ASP A 38 -14.95 -11.05 -1.63
N HIS A 39 -15.16 -11.48 -0.37
CA HIS A 39 -16.51 -11.64 0.19
C HIS A 39 -16.53 -11.55 1.71
N ALA A 40 -17.57 -10.94 2.29
CA ALA A 40 -17.71 -10.74 3.75
C ALA A 40 -17.69 -12.05 4.56
N LYS A 41 -18.11 -13.16 3.94
CA LYS A 41 -18.09 -14.51 4.54
C LYS A 41 -16.81 -15.31 4.24
N ALA A 42 -16.04 -14.90 3.23
CA ALA A 42 -14.82 -15.61 2.80
C ALA A 42 -13.57 -14.91 3.37
N LYS A 43 -13.50 -14.82 4.70
CA LYS A 43 -12.40 -14.18 5.44
C LYS A 43 -11.03 -14.82 5.15
N THR A 44 -11.02 -16.09 4.77
CA THR A 44 -9.82 -16.83 4.38
C THR A 44 -9.24 -16.39 3.05
N LEU A 45 -10.04 -15.74 2.18
CA LEU A 45 -9.61 -15.20 0.89
C LEU A 45 -9.16 -13.73 0.98
N ALA A 46 -9.11 -13.17 2.19
CA ALA A 46 -8.56 -11.83 2.37
C ALA A 46 -7.09 -11.83 1.96
N ALA A 47 -6.69 -10.87 1.14
CA ALA A 47 -5.30 -10.66 0.75
C ALA A 47 -4.96 -9.18 0.82
N ALA A 48 -3.74 -8.84 1.19
CA ALA A 48 -3.28 -7.47 1.21
C ALA A 48 -1.80 -7.37 0.86
N ASP A 49 -1.44 -6.27 0.21
CA ASP A 49 -0.07 -5.92 -0.12
C ASP A 49 0.22 -4.49 0.35
N PHE A 50 1.41 -4.30 0.89
CA PHE A 50 1.93 -3.00 1.27
C PHE A 50 3.30 -2.76 0.67
N ALA A 51 3.45 -1.61 0.02
CA ALA A 51 4.74 -1.12 -0.43
C ALA A 51 4.85 0.38 -0.14
N CYS A 52 6.00 0.84 0.36
CA CYS A 52 6.23 2.24 0.69
C CYS A 52 7.42 2.80 -0.09
N SER A 53 7.35 4.08 -0.47
CA SER A 53 8.43 4.75 -1.21
C SER A 53 9.65 5.11 -0.36
N CYS A 54 9.60 4.83 0.95
CA CYS A 54 10.70 5.05 1.88
C CYS A 54 11.78 3.95 1.86
N GLY A 55 11.58 2.89 1.07
CA GLY A 55 12.51 1.74 1.04
C GLY A 55 12.25 0.69 2.12
N LEU A 56 11.12 0.76 2.83
CA LEU A 56 10.66 -0.35 3.66
C LEU A 56 10.45 -1.59 2.76
N PRO A 57 10.91 -2.79 3.16
CA PRO A 57 10.64 -4.00 2.40
C PRO A 57 9.12 -4.15 2.16
N PRO A 58 8.71 -4.55 0.94
CA PRO A 58 7.31 -4.81 0.67
C PRO A 58 6.84 -5.98 1.52
N GLU A 59 5.64 -5.87 2.07
CA GLU A 59 5.01 -6.91 2.88
C GLU A 59 3.67 -7.30 2.27
N ASP A 60 3.37 -8.59 2.26
CA ASP A 60 2.11 -9.18 1.84
C ASP A 60 1.52 -10.04 2.95
N ALA A 61 0.21 -10.21 2.92
CA ALA A 61 -0.51 -11.03 3.88
C ALA A 61 -1.74 -11.69 3.24
N VAL A 62 -1.97 -12.95 3.59
CA VAL A 62 -3.16 -13.72 3.20
C VAL A 62 -3.86 -14.24 4.45
N GLY A 63 -5.19 -14.17 4.45
CA GLY A 63 -6.04 -14.47 5.60
C GLY A 63 -6.36 -13.23 6.43
N TYR A 64 -7.58 -13.18 6.95
CA TYR A 64 -8.15 -11.99 7.57
C TYR A 64 -7.32 -11.40 8.71
N GLU A 65 -6.83 -12.22 9.65
CA GLU A 65 -6.05 -11.74 10.79
C GLU A 65 -4.67 -11.19 10.39
N ALA A 66 -4.02 -11.85 9.42
CA ALA A 66 -2.74 -11.41 8.88
C ALA A 66 -2.90 -10.09 8.11
N VAL A 67 -3.96 -9.98 7.31
CA VAL A 67 -4.33 -8.76 6.59
C VAL A 67 -4.64 -7.62 7.55
N GLU A 68 -5.43 -7.86 8.60
CA GLU A 68 -5.74 -6.85 9.62
C GLU A 68 -4.46 -6.33 10.30
N SER A 69 -3.59 -7.26 10.69
CA SER A 69 -2.30 -6.93 11.30
C SER A 69 -1.40 -6.14 10.34
N LEU A 70 -1.36 -6.51 9.06
CA LEU A 70 -0.63 -5.78 8.02
C LEU A 70 -1.16 -4.35 7.86
N VAL A 71 -2.48 -4.18 7.77
CA VAL A 71 -3.14 -2.88 7.62
C VAL A 71 -2.78 -1.95 8.78
N ILE A 72 -2.84 -2.45 10.02
CA ILE A 72 -2.51 -1.67 11.21
C ILE A 72 -1.04 -1.24 11.19
N ARG A 73 -0.12 -2.16 10.87
CA ARG A 73 1.32 -1.86 10.78
C ARG A 73 1.63 -0.86 9.65
N ALA A 74 1.06 -1.07 8.47
CA ALA A 74 1.20 -0.18 7.32
C ALA A 74 0.67 1.23 7.60
N GLU A 75 -0.51 1.36 8.23
CA GLU A 75 -1.06 2.67 8.58
C GLU A 75 -0.19 3.40 9.62
N ARG A 76 0.30 2.70 10.65
CA ARG A 76 1.23 3.27 11.64
C ARG A 76 2.52 3.73 10.98
N HIS A 77 3.10 2.89 10.14
CA HIS A 77 4.30 3.23 9.40
C HIS A 77 4.09 4.49 8.54
N MET A 78 3.03 4.52 7.73
CA MET A 78 2.75 5.66 6.85
C MET A 78 2.48 6.96 7.60
N ARG A 79 1.92 6.90 8.80
CA ARG A 79 1.54 8.09 9.59
C ARG A 79 2.69 8.61 10.44
N ASP A 80 3.35 7.72 11.18
CA ASP A 80 4.23 8.09 12.29
C ASP A 80 5.71 7.87 11.94
N GLU A 81 6.06 6.75 11.31
CA GLU A 81 7.46 6.31 11.15
C GLU A 81 8.07 6.67 9.79
N CYS A 82 7.25 6.84 8.75
CA CYS A 82 7.74 7.00 7.39
C CYS A 82 8.62 8.27 7.28
N PRO A 83 9.87 8.17 6.79
CA PRO A 83 10.76 9.32 6.66
C PRO A 83 10.28 10.30 5.57
N ASN A 84 9.45 9.83 4.64
CA ASN A 84 8.90 10.66 3.57
C ASN A 84 7.74 11.54 4.07
N SER A 85 7.99 12.84 4.22
CA SER A 85 7.00 13.81 4.71
C SER A 85 5.73 13.87 3.84
N ARG A 86 5.81 13.57 2.54
CA ARG A 86 4.64 13.52 1.65
C ARG A 86 3.72 12.35 1.97
N VAL A 87 4.30 11.19 2.31
CA VAL A 87 3.54 10.00 2.71
C VAL A 87 2.82 10.25 4.03
N ARG A 88 3.53 10.82 5.02
CA ARG A 88 2.92 11.20 6.31
C ARG A 88 1.79 12.20 6.16
N LYS A 89 1.99 13.26 5.36
CA LYS A 89 0.95 14.26 5.09
C LYS A 89 -0.28 13.63 4.42
N ALA A 90 -0.08 12.76 3.43
CA ALA A 90 -1.17 12.05 2.77
C ALA A 90 -1.93 11.12 3.74
N ALA A 91 -1.21 10.40 4.62
CA ALA A 91 -1.80 9.56 5.65
C ALA A 91 -2.63 10.37 6.66
N ALA A 92 -2.09 11.49 7.15
CA ALA A 92 -2.78 12.40 8.06
C ALA A 92 -4.08 12.98 7.45
N LEU A 93 -4.07 13.33 6.17
CA LEU A 93 -5.26 13.81 5.45
C LEU A 93 -6.33 12.71 5.36
N ARG A 94 -5.94 11.45 5.10
CA ARG A 94 -6.88 10.32 5.09
C ARG A 94 -7.50 10.08 6.47
N SER A 95 -6.71 10.13 7.55
CA SER A 95 -7.25 10.00 8.91
C SER A 95 -8.22 11.13 9.26
N ALA A 96 -7.87 12.38 8.92
CA ALA A 96 -8.76 13.53 9.17
C ALA A 96 -10.08 13.39 8.40
N ARG A 97 -10.04 12.96 7.13
CA ARG A 97 -11.24 12.69 6.34
C ARG A 97 -12.12 11.60 6.97
N ARG A 98 -11.54 10.51 7.48
CA ARG A 98 -12.30 9.45 8.19
C ARG A 98 -13.03 9.99 9.42
N ILE A 99 -12.36 10.81 10.24
CA ILE A 99 -12.96 11.41 11.44
C ILE A 99 -14.14 12.32 11.05
N GLN A 100 -13.97 13.18 10.04
CA GLN A 100 -15.03 14.07 9.56
C GLN A 100 -16.24 13.32 8.99
N GLN A 101 -16.02 12.20 8.29
CA GLN A 101 -17.12 11.37 7.79
C GLN A 101 -17.85 10.66 8.93
N ALA A 102 -17.11 10.14 9.91
CA ALA A 102 -17.70 9.50 11.09
C ALA A 102 -18.54 10.48 11.92
N SER A 103 -18.09 11.72 12.10
CA SER A 103 -18.85 12.75 12.79
C SER A 103 -20.11 13.17 12.03
N LYS A 104 -20.08 13.21 10.69
CA LYS A 104 -21.26 13.51 9.86
C LYS A 104 -22.33 12.41 9.94
N LYS A 105 -21.93 11.14 10.03
CA LYS A 105 -22.87 10.00 10.09
C LYS A 105 -23.57 9.88 11.45
N ARG A 106 -23.02 10.49 12.51
CA ARG A 106 -23.60 10.49 13.86
C ARG A 106 -24.66 11.58 14.08
N LYS A 107 -24.92 12.41 13.07
CA LYS A 107 -25.88 13.51 13.11
C LYS A 107 -27.11 13.13 12.32
#